data_AF-A0A3C1RDK8-F1
#
_entry.id   AF-A0A3C1RDK8-F1
#
_cell.length_a   1.000
_cell.length_b   1.000
_cell.length_c   1.000
_cell.angle_alpha   90.00
_cell.angle_beta   90.00
_cell.angle_gamma   90.00
#
_symmetry.space_group_name_H-M   'P 1'
#
loop_
_entity.id
_entity.type
_entity.pdbx_description
1 polymer ?
#
loop_
_entity_poly.entity_id
_entity_poly.type
_entity_poly.pdbx_seq_one_letter_code
_entity_poly.pdbx_strand_id
1 'polypeptide(L)'
;MLPFIGSRWTEQSRKILLLGESHYIPGDELKDLEKDNETHLTDWYNNTSDNFYEGLADYIDTRGVVQKADNPDEEGYAKPLMIFYNIKRELKNYTPKLKNESQIFPFVSFYNYFQRPHFIEGGSIQNNERDNEVAFQTLKSVFKIIKPTLMIFVSTKAKHSFMNKLYSEVDKNCFDNTKIDGVPHAGSAWWNRKSAAYNNRTGREKFISLITAN
;
A
#
# COMPACT_ATOMS: atom_id res chain seq x y z
N MET A 1 3.46 8.90 -8.96
CA MET A 1 3.12 9.03 -7.52
C MET A 1 4.28 8.56 -6.65
N LEU A 2 4.42 9.11 -5.43
CA LEU A 2 5.59 8.88 -4.57
C LEU A 2 5.25 8.01 -3.36
N PRO A 3 6.18 7.14 -2.90
CA PRO A 3 5.99 6.40 -1.67
C PRO A 3 6.06 7.33 -0.45
N PHE A 4 5.42 6.91 0.64
CA PHE A 4 5.67 7.45 1.97
C PHE A 4 6.88 6.70 2.58
N ILE A 5 7.94 7.45 2.88
CA ILE A 5 9.10 6.95 3.62
C ILE A 5 9.08 7.60 5.00
N GLY A 6 8.92 6.79 6.04
CA GLY A 6 8.87 7.28 7.42
C GLY A 6 10.14 8.06 7.79
N SER A 7 9.99 9.17 8.51
CA SER A 7 11.11 10.03 8.90
C SER A 7 12.16 9.34 9.78
N ARG A 8 11.75 8.27 10.48
CA ARG A 8 12.61 7.43 11.34
C ARG A 8 13.01 6.11 10.68
N TRP A 9 12.89 6.00 9.35
CA TRP A 9 13.21 4.80 8.57
C TRP A 9 14.64 4.29 8.80
N THR A 10 15.61 5.20 8.86
CA THR A 10 17.03 4.88 9.02
C THR A 10 17.39 4.38 10.41
N GLU A 11 16.57 4.70 11.42
CA GLU A 11 16.74 4.23 12.81
C GLU A 11 16.28 2.77 12.99
N GLN A 12 15.57 2.20 12.01
CA GLN A 12 15.02 0.86 12.12
C GLN A 12 16.03 -0.20 11.70
N SER A 13 16.33 -1.12 12.62
CA SER A 13 17.03 -2.37 12.29
C SER A 13 16.19 -3.27 11.40
N ARG A 14 14.86 -3.25 11.61
CA ARG A 14 13.89 -3.96 10.77
C ARG A 14 13.09 -2.96 9.95
N LYS A 15 13.38 -2.89 8.66
CA LYS A 15 12.80 -1.92 7.72
C LYS A 15 11.59 -2.52 7.03
N ILE A 16 10.39 -2.14 7.49
CA ILE A 16 9.11 -2.69 7.01
C ILE A 16 8.53 -1.79 5.92
N LEU A 17 8.46 -2.30 4.69
CA LEU A 17 7.71 -1.69 3.59
C LEU A 17 6.33 -2.35 3.48
N LEU A 18 5.29 -1.55 3.64
CA LEU A 18 3.89 -1.94 3.48
C LEU A 18 3.41 -1.60 2.07
N LEU A 19 2.73 -2.54 1.41
CA LEU A 19 2.32 -2.43 0.01
C LEU A 19 0.80 -2.56 -0.14
N GLY A 20 0.12 -1.43 -0.34
CA GLY A 20 -1.30 -1.35 -0.67
C GLY A 20 -1.60 -1.73 -2.12
N GLU A 21 -2.87 -1.64 -2.52
CA GLU A 21 -3.29 -1.98 -3.90
C GLU A 21 -3.06 -0.83 -4.86
N SER A 22 -3.96 0.14 -4.85
CA SER A 22 -3.98 1.35 -5.66
C SER A 22 -4.65 2.44 -4.83
N HIS A 23 -4.55 3.68 -5.30
CA HIS A 23 -5.46 4.71 -4.82
C HIS A 23 -6.88 4.50 -5.33
N TYR A 24 -7.82 5.17 -4.70
CA TYR A 24 -9.25 5.09 -5.01
C TYR A 24 -9.80 6.50 -5.22
N ILE A 25 -10.43 6.71 -6.36
CA ILE A 25 -11.17 7.94 -6.64
C ILE A 25 -12.66 7.67 -6.32
N PRO A 26 -13.31 8.48 -5.48
CA PRO A 26 -14.74 8.32 -5.18
C PRO A 26 -15.62 8.39 -6.42
N GLY A 27 -16.74 7.66 -6.39
CA GLY A 27 -17.67 7.55 -7.52
C GLY A 27 -18.23 8.89 -8.00
N ASP A 28 -18.46 9.85 -7.09
CA ASP A 28 -18.97 11.16 -7.47
C ASP A 28 -17.92 12.01 -8.18
N GLU A 29 -16.66 11.98 -7.73
CA GLU A 29 -15.54 12.65 -8.40
C GLU A 29 -15.26 12.06 -9.80
N LEU A 30 -15.42 10.74 -9.96
CA LEU A 30 -15.28 10.07 -11.25
C LEU A 30 -16.27 10.56 -12.29
N LYS A 31 -17.51 10.87 -11.89
CA LYS A 31 -18.54 11.37 -12.83
C LYS A 31 -18.15 12.72 -13.42
N ASP A 32 -17.45 13.55 -12.65
CA ASP A 32 -17.00 14.86 -13.13
C ASP A 32 -15.81 14.69 -14.08
N LEU A 33 -14.86 13.79 -13.77
CA LEU A 33 -13.79 13.42 -14.69
C LEU A 33 -14.30 12.87 -16.03
N GLU A 34 -15.35 12.04 -16.00
CA GLU A 34 -15.95 11.47 -17.21
C GLU A 34 -16.60 12.55 -18.09
N LYS A 35 -17.30 13.52 -17.49
CA LYS A 35 -17.91 14.64 -18.23
C LYS A 35 -16.85 15.49 -18.93
N ASP A 36 -15.72 15.70 -18.27
CA ASP A 36 -14.65 16.55 -18.79
C ASP A 36 -13.71 15.81 -19.76
N ASN A 37 -14.02 14.54 -20.08
CA ASN A 37 -13.20 13.67 -20.94
C ASN A 37 -11.74 13.61 -20.47
N GLU A 38 -11.55 13.49 -19.16
CA GLU A 38 -10.21 13.54 -18.57
C GLU A 38 -9.32 12.42 -19.13
N THR A 39 -8.22 12.81 -19.77
CA THR A 39 -7.33 11.89 -20.50
C THR A 39 -6.73 10.81 -19.60
N HIS A 40 -6.54 11.12 -18.31
CA HIS A 40 -6.05 10.17 -17.30
C HIS A 40 -6.93 8.92 -17.12
N LEU A 41 -8.22 8.99 -17.43
CA LEU A 41 -9.13 7.84 -17.34
C LEU A 41 -8.78 6.75 -18.36
N THR A 42 -8.25 7.14 -19.52
CA THR A 42 -7.93 6.22 -20.62
C THR A 42 -6.43 6.02 -20.84
N ASP A 43 -5.59 7.00 -20.48
CA ASP A 43 -4.15 6.98 -20.73
C ASP A 43 -3.30 7.51 -19.56
N TRP A 44 -3.49 6.92 -18.38
CA TRP A 44 -2.77 7.29 -17.15
C TRP A 44 -1.25 7.38 -17.31
N TYR A 45 -0.63 6.40 -17.97
CA TYR A 45 0.83 6.26 -17.99
C TYR A 45 1.55 7.13 -19.03
N ASN A 46 0.82 7.78 -19.93
CA ASN A 46 1.40 8.80 -20.83
C ASN A 46 1.16 10.23 -20.32
N ASN A 47 0.51 10.38 -19.16
CA ASN A 47 0.29 11.65 -18.49
C ASN A 47 1.07 11.70 -17.16
N THR A 48 1.22 12.90 -16.59
CA THR A 48 1.86 13.07 -15.28
C THR A 48 0.80 13.12 -14.18
N SER A 49 1.06 12.52 -13.02
CA SER A 49 0.16 12.71 -11.88
C SER A 49 0.08 14.18 -11.41
N ASP A 50 1.04 15.02 -11.80
CA ASP A 50 1.12 16.42 -11.36
C ASP A 50 0.04 17.32 -11.98
N ASN A 51 -0.52 16.92 -13.13
CA ASN A 51 -1.65 17.60 -13.76
C ASN A 51 -2.93 16.77 -13.68
N PHE A 52 -3.00 15.78 -12.79
CA PHE A 52 -4.23 15.06 -12.53
C PHE A 52 -5.25 16.01 -11.90
N TYR A 53 -6.33 16.27 -12.66
CA TYR A 53 -7.49 17.12 -12.40
C TYR A 53 -7.52 17.88 -11.06
N GLU A 54 -7.66 19.21 -11.16
CA GLU A 54 -7.65 20.12 -10.01
C GLU A 54 -8.66 19.68 -8.94
N GLY A 55 -8.16 19.44 -7.72
CA GLY A 55 -8.97 18.94 -6.58
C GLY A 55 -8.86 17.44 -6.31
N LEU A 56 -8.35 16.62 -7.24
CA LEU A 56 -8.22 15.17 -7.04
C LEU A 56 -6.81 14.67 -6.71
N ALA A 57 -5.82 15.57 -6.71
CA ALA A 57 -4.44 15.26 -6.33
C ALA A 57 -4.35 14.59 -4.93
N ASP A 58 -5.20 15.02 -3.99
CA ASP A 58 -5.26 14.47 -2.63
C ASP A 58 -5.61 12.97 -2.60
N TYR A 59 -6.42 12.49 -3.55
CA TYR A 59 -6.80 11.07 -3.61
C TYR A 59 -5.66 10.17 -4.08
N ILE A 60 -4.65 10.75 -4.75
CA ILE A 60 -3.49 10.03 -5.26
C ILE A 60 -2.21 10.33 -4.46
N ASP A 61 -2.30 11.16 -3.42
CA ASP A 61 -1.19 11.47 -2.53
C ASP A 61 -1.04 10.41 -1.43
N THR A 62 -0.16 9.44 -1.66
CA THR A 62 0.18 8.43 -0.65
C THR A 62 0.70 9.05 0.65
N ARG A 63 1.43 10.17 0.59
CA ARG A 63 2.07 10.76 1.76
C ARG A 63 1.05 11.46 2.65
N GLY A 64 0.21 12.31 2.06
CA GLY A 64 -0.89 12.96 2.75
C GLY A 64 -1.88 11.95 3.33
N VAL A 65 -2.25 10.90 2.59
CA VAL A 65 -3.14 9.85 3.10
C VAL A 65 -2.55 9.13 4.33
N VAL A 66 -1.26 8.79 4.30
CA VAL A 66 -0.59 8.14 5.45
C VAL A 66 -0.49 9.08 6.64
N GLN A 67 -0.16 10.35 6.42
CA GLN A 67 -0.08 11.37 7.47
C GLN A 67 -1.44 11.60 8.13
N LYS A 68 -2.50 11.75 7.32
CA LYS A 68 -3.89 11.87 7.81
C LYS A 68 -4.27 10.66 8.66
N ALA A 69 -3.94 9.45 8.18
CA ALA A 69 -4.24 8.22 8.91
C ALA A 69 -3.42 8.02 10.20
N ASP A 70 -2.26 8.66 10.34
CA ASP A 70 -1.47 8.60 11.57
C ASP A 70 -1.97 9.58 12.64
N ASN A 71 -2.76 10.60 12.27
CA ASN A 71 -3.25 11.64 13.18
C ASN A 71 -4.79 11.73 13.22
N PRO A 72 -5.52 10.62 13.46
CA PRO A 72 -6.99 10.63 13.41
C PRO A 72 -7.66 11.52 14.46
N ASP A 73 -6.97 11.86 15.55
CA ASP A 73 -7.51 12.76 16.58
C ASP A 73 -7.59 14.21 16.10
N GLU A 74 -6.70 14.61 15.19
CA GLU A 74 -6.66 15.96 14.59
C GLU A 74 -7.38 16.00 13.23
N GLU A 75 -7.17 14.97 12.40
CA GLU A 75 -7.65 14.90 11.01
C GLU A 75 -9.04 14.27 10.89
N GLY A 76 -9.53 13.66 11.96
CA GLY A 76 -10.78 12.93 11.99
C GLY A 76 -10.66 11.49 11.49
N TYR A 77 -11.59 10.65 11.95
CA TYR A 77 -11.66 9.26 11.56
C TYR A 77 -12.38 9.07 10.23
N ALA A 78 -11.74 8.42 9.26
CA ALA A 78 -12.33 8.14 7.95
C ALA A 78 -12.37 6.64 7.64
N LYS A 79 -13.56 6.12 7.29
CA LYS A 79 -13.76 4.71 6.94
C LYS A 79 -12.80 4.21 5.84
N PRO A 80 -12.48 4.96 4.77
CA PRO A 80 -11.49 4.52 3.77
C PRO A 80 -10.10 4.26 4.34
N LEU A 81 -9.73 4.91 5.47
CA LEU A 81 -8.42 4.78 6.11
C LEU A 81 -8.32 3.60 7.09
N MET A 82 -9.36 2.76 7.17
CA MET A 82 -9.42 1.59 8.05
C MET A 82 -8.24 0.62 7.89
N ILE A 83 -7.65 0.53 6.69
CA ILE A 83 -6.43 -0.24 6.46
C ILE A 83 -5.29 0.26 7.35
N PHE A 84 -5.08 1.58 7.40
CA PHE A 84 -4.01 2.21 8.14
C PHE A 84 -4.25 2.12 9.65
N TYR A 85 -5.47 2.37 10.13
CA TYR A 85 -5.78 2.29 11.56
C TYR A 85 -5.56 0.89 12.13
N ASN A 86 -5.98 -0.15 11.41
CA ASN A 86 -5.76 -1.53 11.83
C ASN A 86 -4.28 -1.90 11.81
N ILE A 87 -3.53 -1.51 10.78
CA ILE A 87 -2.07 -1.72 10.71
C ILE A 87 -1.36 -0.98 11.86
N LYS A 88 -1.67 0.31 12.05
CA LYS A 88 -1.13 1.17 13.11
C LYS A 88 -1.34 0.54 14.48
N ARG A 89 -2.55 0.06 14.76
CA ARG A 89 -2.88 -0.63 16.02
C ARG A 89 -1.98 -1.84 16.26
N GLU A 90 -1.82 -2.72 15.27
CA GLU A 90 -1.01 -3.93 15.46
C GLU A 90 0.50 -3.59 15.57
N LEU A 91 1.01 -2.65 14.76
CA LEU A 91 2.40 -2.19 14.88
C LEU A 91 2.69 -1.63 16.27
N LYS A 92 1.81 -0.76 16.79
CA LYS A 92 1.93 -0.18 18.14
C LYS A 92 1.90 -1.23 19.24
N ASN A 93 0.99 -2.20 19.14
CA ASN A 93 0.77 -3.20 20.18
C ASN A 93 1.86 -4.29 20.22
N TYR A 94 2.45 -4.63 19.07
CA TYR A 94 3.35 -5.78 18.94
C TYR A 94 4.80 -5.41 18.60
N THR A 95 5.11 -4.12 18.48
CA THR A 95 6.49 -3.64 18.33
C THR A 95 6.88 -2.87 19.60
N PRO A 96 7.71 -3.43 20.50
CA PRO A 96 7.99 -2.82 21.81
C PRO A 96 8.46 -1.36 21.75
N LYS A 97 9.27 -1.01 20.74
CA LYS A 97 9.76 0.37 20.53
C LYS A 97 8.64 1.38 20.20
N LEU A 98 7.49 0.92 19.69
CA LEU A 98 6.41 1.77 19.21
C LEU A 98 5.28 1.95 20.23
N LYS A 99 5.31 1.22 21.34
CA LYS A 99 4.19 1.16 22.30
C LYS A 99 3.79 2.53 22.87
N ASN A 100 4.77 3.40 23.08
CA ASN A 100 4.59 4.73 23.66
C ASN A 100 4.56 5.85 22.60
N GLU A 101 4.70 5.51 21.33
CA GLU A 101 4.72 6.50 20.25
C GLU A 101 3.27 6.94 19.91
N SER A 102 3.08 8.25 19.75
CA SER A 102 1.79 8.82 19.30
C SER A 102 1.55 8.51 17.83
N GLN A 103 2.61 8.62 17.03
CA GLN A 103 2.67 8.35 15.59
C GLN A 103 3.45 7.07 15.32
N ILE A 104 2.99 6.28 14.35
CA ILE A 104 3.55 4.96 14.05
C ILE A 104 4.13 4.90 12.65
N PHE A 105 3.53 5.62 11.70
CA PHE A 105 4.00 5.61 10.32
C PHE A 105 5.41 6.22 10.14
N PRO A 106 5.91 7.18 10.96
CA PRO A 106 7.31 7.59 10.91
C PRO A 106 8.35 6.46 10.95
N PHE A 107 8.01 5.29 11.48
CA PHE A 107 8.92 4.15 11.63
C PHE A 107 8.84 3.13 10.48
N VAL A 108 7.90 3.28 9.56
CA VAL A 108 7.70 2.34 8.44
C VAL A 108 7.60 3.09 7.11
N SER A 109 7.64 2.35 6.00
CA SER A 109 7.35 2.92 4.68
C SER A 109 6.06 2.32 4.14
N PHE A 110 5.32 3.10 3.35
CA PHE A 110 4.08 2.67 2.72
C PHE A 110 4.01 3.14 1.27
N TYR A 111 3.50 2.29 0.41
CA TYR A 111 3.30 2.58 -1.01
C TYR A 111 2.14 1.75 -1.57
N ASN A 112 1.33 2.30 -2.48
CA ASN A 112 0.34 1.53 -3.23
C ASN A 112 1.00 0.87 -4.44
N TYR A 113 0.91 -0.44 -4.57
CA TYR A 113 1.65 -1.19 -5.59
C TYR A 113 1.38 -0.72 -7.02
N PHE A 114 0.11 -0.57 -7.38
CA PHE A 114 -0.30 -0.06 -8.69
C PHE A 114 -0.26 1.46 -8.71
N GLN A 115 0.34 1.98 -9.78
CA GLN A 115 0.52 3.42 -9.99
C GLN A 115 -0.74 4.09 -10.56
N ARG A 116 -1.62 3.35 -11.24
CA ARG A 116 -2.90 3.86 -11.71
C ARG A 116 -3.95 3.73 -10.60
N PRO A 117 -4.71 4.78 -10.29
CA PRO A 117 -5.84 4.70 -9.38
C PRO A 117 -6.92 3.75 -9.90
N HIS A 118 -7.76 3.27 -8.99
CA HIS A 118 -8.98 2.61 -9.37
C HIS A 118 -10.06 3.65 -9.70
N PHE A 119 -10.55 3.61 -10.93
CA PHE A 119 -11.61 4.48 -11.44
C PHE A 119 -13.00 3.82 -11.45
N ILE A 120 -13.25 2.83 -10.58
CA ILE A 120 -14.58 2.21 -10.44
C ILE A 120 -14.94 2.17 -8.95
N GLU A 121 -16.15 2.62 -8.62
CA GLU A 121 -16.60 2.64 -7.23
C GLU A 121 -16.77 1.23 -6.64
N GLY A 122 -16.39 1.09 -5.36
CA GLY A 122 -16.62 -0.13 -4.57
C GLY A 122 -15.84 -1.37 -5.04
N GLY A 123 -15.00 -1.21 -6.05
CA GLY A 123 -14.24 -2.28 -6.67
C GLY A 123 -12.80 -2.37 -6.19
N SER A 124 -12.08 -3.27 -6.86
CA SER A 124 -10.64 -3.43 -6.76
C SER A 124 -10.09 -3.26 -8.18
N ILE A 125 -8.87 -2.71 -8.31
CA ILE A 125 -8.33 -2.31 -9.61
C ILE A 125 -8.43 -3.42 -10.64
N GLN A 126 -9.02 -3.13 -11.80
CA GLN A 126 -8.94 -4.00 -12.96
C GLN A 126 -7.62 -3.71 -13.65
N ASN A 127 -6.55 -4.36 -13.18
CA ASN A 127 -5.19 -4.16 -13.67
C ASN A 127 -4.99 -4.89 -15.02
N ASN A 128 -4.27 -4.25 -15.93
CA ASN A 128 -3.83 -4.82 -17.21
C ASN A 128 -2.31 -5.10 -17.18
N GLU A 129 -1.75 -5.57 -18.30
CA GLU A 129 -0.32 -5.87 -18.40
C GLU A 129 0.57 -4.64 -18.19
N ARG A 130 0.17 -3.48 -18.73
CA ARG A 130 0.91 -2.21 -18.55
C ARG A 130 0.94 -1.81 -17.07
N ASP A 131 -0.16 -1.97 -16.35
CA ASP A 131 -0.21 -1.75 -14.89
C ASP A 131 0.76 -2.65 -14.14
N ASN A 132 0.79 -3.94 -14.50
CA ASN A 132 1.65 -4.92 -13.84
C ASN A 132 3.14 -4.62 -14.07
N GLU A 133 3.51 -4.24 -15.29
CA GLU A 133 4.89 -3.87 -15.64
C GLU A 133 5.33 -2.63 -14.87
N VAL A 134 4.55 -1.54 -14.96
CA VAL A 134 4.90 -0.27 -14.30
C VAL A 134 4.95 -0.44 -12.78
N ALA A 135 4.01 -1.18 -12.19
CA ALA A 135 4.01 -1.47 -10.76
C ALA A 135 5.28 -2.23 -10.32
N PHE A 136 5.67 -3.27 -11.07
CA PHE A 136 6.84 -4.07 -10.76
C PHE A 136 8.15 -3.27 -10.89
N GLN A 137 8.35 -2.56 -12.00
CA GLN A 137 9.56 -1.74 -12.22
C GLN A 137 9.66 -0.59 -11.22
N THR A 138 8.52 0.02 -10.85
CA THR A 138 8.52 1.09 -9.85
C THR A 138 8.88 0.55 -8.48
N LEU A 139 8.30 -0.60 -8.06
CA LEU A 139 8.67 -1.24 -6.81
C LEU A 139 10.16 -1.65 -6.80
N LYS A 140 10.68 -2.21 -7.90
CA LYS A 140 12.11 -2.56 -8.05
C LYS A 140 13.00 -1.33 -7.85
N SER A 141 12.59 -0.17 -8.37
CA SER A 141 13.31 1.09 -8.21
C SER A 141 13.25 1.62 -6.77
N VAL A 142 12.07 1.62 -6.15
CA VAL A 142 11.91 2.00 -4.73
C VAL A 142 12.73 1.08 -3.82
N PHE A 143 12.70 -0.22 -4.08
CA PHE A 143 13.42 -1.23 -3.32
C PHE A 143 14.93 -0.98 -3.31
N LYS A 144 15.52 -0.69 -4.48
CA LYS A 144 16.95 -0.37 -4.60
C LYS A 144 17.37 0.82 -3.74
N ILE A 145 16.48 1.80 -3.56
CA ILE A 145 16.74 3.01 -2.79
C ILE A 145 16.58 2.75 -1.29
N ILE A 146 15.44 2.22 -0.86
CA ILE A 146 15.09 2.20 0.57
C ILE A 146 15.52 0.91 1.28
N LYS A 147 15.79 -0.16 0.51
CA LYS A 147 16.31 -1.47 0.95
C LYS A 147 15.58 -2.00 2.19
N PRO A 148 14.26 -2.28 2.08
CA PRO A 148 13.51 -2.85 3.19
C PRO A 148 14.05 -4.25 3.52
N THR A 149 13.93 -4.68 4.78
CA THR A 149 14.25 -6.07 5.17
C THR A 149 13.00 -6.94 5.23
N LEU A 150 11.82 -6.32 5.28
CA LEU A 150 10.52 -6.97 5.23
C LEU A 150 9.57 -6.18 4.32
N MET A 151 9.01 -6.86 3.33
CA MET A 151 7.91 -6.36 2.49
C MET A 151 6.63 -7.10 2.84
N ILE A 152 5.59 -6.35 3.17
CA ILE A 152 4.26 -6.91 3.46
C ILE A 152 3.25 -6.30 2.50
N PHE A 153 2.78 -7.11 1.56
CA PHE A 153 1.60 -6.78 0.78
C PHE A 153 0.36 -6.83 1.66
N VAL A 154 -0.32 -5.69 1.79
CA VAL A 154 -1.61 -5.56 2.46
C VAL A 154 -2.76 -5.54 1.46
N SER A 155 -2.51 -6.04 0.25
CA SER A 155 -3.51 -6.43 -0.76
C SER A 155 -3.11 -7.76 -1.40
N THR A 156 -4.05 -8.71 -1.43
CA THR A 156 -3.86 -9.99 -2.11
C THR A 156 -3.65 -9.80 -3.61
N LYS A 157 -4.35 -8.83 -4.24
CA LYS A 157 -4.23 -8.56 -5.67
C LYS A 157 -2.85 -8.01 -6.02
N ALA A 158 -2.36 -7.04 -5.24
CA ALA A 158 -1.00 -6.51 -5.39
C ALA A 158 0.05 -7.62 -5.23
N LYS A 159 -0.08 -8.47 -4.20
CA LYS A 159 0.83 -9.62 -4.00
C LYS A 159 0.82 -10.55 -5.21
N HIS A 160 -0.35 -10.91 -5.72
CA HIS A 160 -0.44 -11.84 -6.84
C HIS A 160 0.19 -11.26 -8.11
N SER A 161 -0.13 -10.00 -8.46
CA SER A 161 0.49 -9.32 -9.60
C SER A 161 2.02 -9.26 -9.46
N PHE A 162 2.52 -8.89 -8.28
CA PHE A 162 3.96 -8.91 -7.97
C PHE A 162 4.59 -10.29 -8.18
N MET A 163 4.02 -11.34 -7.60
CA MET A 163 4.58 -12.70 -7.72
C MET A 163 4.60 -13.16 -9.16
N ASN A 164 3.55 -12.89 -9.94
CA ASN A 164 3.50 -13.27 -11.36
C ASN A 164 4.61 -12.60 -12.17
N LYS A 165 4.89 -11.31 -11.94
CA LYS A 165 6.00 -10.60 -12.59
C LYS A 165 7.35 -11.08 -12.08
N LEU A 166 7.50 -11.33 -10.78
CA LEU A 166 8.72 -11.88 -10.21
C LEU A 166 9.04 -13.27 -10.80
N TYR A 167 8.04 -14.11 -11.06
CA TYR A 167 8.22 -15.42 -11.70
C TYR A 167 8.61 -15.35 -13.18
N SER A 168 8.35 -14.26 -13.88
CA SER A 168 8.83 -14.05 -15.26
C SER A 168 10.10 -13.19 -15.37
N GLU A 169 10.51 -12.52 -14.29
CA GLU A 169 11.69 -11.65 -14.26
C GLU A 169 13.01 -12.41 -14.52
N VAL A 170 13.94 -11.83 -15.28
CA VAL A 170 15.25 -12.44 -15.55
C VAL A 170 16.12 -12.46 -14.29
N ASP A 171 16.18 -11.33 -13.58
CA ASP A 171 16.87 -11.20 -12.31
C ASP A 171 15.95 -11.56 -11.14
N LYS A 172 15.96 -12.85 -10.76
CA LYS A 172 15.19 -13.35 -9.60
C LYS A 172 15.63 -12.77 -8.26
N ASN A 173 16.83 -12.21 -8.22
CA ASN A 173 17.50 -11.74 -7.02
C ASN A 173 17.31 -10.23 -6.80
N CYS A 174 16.46 -9.59 -7.62
CA CYS A 174 16.20 -8.16 -7.53
C CYS A 174 15.56 -7.70 -6.21
N PHE A 175 15.10 -8.62 -5.37
CA PHE A 175 14.59 -8.39 -4.02
C PHE A 175 15.32 -9.22 -2.94
N ASP A 176 16.60 -9.53 -3.16
CA ASP A 176 17.40 -10.35 -2.24
C ASP A 176 17.47 -9.79 -0.81
N ASN A 177 17.73 -10.68 0.14
CA ASN A 177 17.85 -10.38 1.58
C ASN A 177 16.60 -9.73 2.19
N THR A 178 15.46 -9.82 1.51
CA THR A 178 14.17 -9.27 1.96
C THR A 178 13.16 -10.38 2.13
N LYS A 179 12.55 -10.44 3.31
CA LYS A 179 11.38 -11.30 3.50
C LYS A 179 10.19 -10.66 2.81
N ILE A 180 9.54 -11.40 1.91
CA ILE A 180 8.35 -10.93 1.19
C ILE A 180 7.18 -11.81 1.57
N ASP A 181 6.10 -11.21 2.06
CA ASP A 181 4.83 -11.92 2.24
C ASP A 181 3.66 -10.95 2.08
N GLY A 182 2.43 -11.42 2.33
CA GLY A 182 1.27 -10.57 2.36
C GLY A 182 0.11 -11.16 3.14
N VAL A 183 -0.82 -10.26 3.41
CA VAL A 183 -2.00 -10.42 4.25
C VAL A 183 -3.18 -9.80 3.50
N PRO A 184 -4.42 -10.21 3.80
CA PRO A 184 -5.58 -9.57 3.21
C PRO A 184 -5.65 -8.10 3.65
N HIS A 185 -6.41 -7.31 2.90
CA HIS A 185 -6.63 -5.89 3.19
C HIS A 185 -7.15 -5.69 4.62
N ALA A 186 -6.43 -4.89 5.41
CA ALA A 186 -6.70 -4.73 6.84
C ALA A 186 -8.05 -4.02 7.13
N GLY A 187 -8.62 -3.31 6.16
CA GLY A 187 -9.99 -2.78 6.24
C GLY A 187 -11.10 -3.78 5.84
N SER A 188 -10.76 -5.00 5.42
CA SER A 188 -11.74 -6.00 4.94
C SER A 188 -12.10 -7.04 6.00
N ALA A 189 -13.24 -7.72 5.83
CA ALA A 189 -13.66 -8.81 6.71
C ALA A 189 -12.64 -9.96 6.77
N TRP A 190 -11.85 -10.17 5.70
CA TRP A 190 -10.81 -11.19 5.63
C TRP A 190 -9.66 -10.95 6.61
N TRP A 191 -9.49 -9.71 7.10
CA TRP A 191 -8.53 -9.40 8.15
C TRP A 191 -8.78 -10.21 9.42
N ASN A 192 -10.06 -10.39 9.79
CA ASN A 192 -10.47 -11.06 11.03
C ASN A 192 -11.04 -12.46 10.80
N ARG A 193 -11.15 -12.92 9.55
CA ARG A 193 -11.67 -14.25 9.21
C ARG A 193 -10.53 -15.27 9.14
N LYS A 194 -10.71 -16.42 9.80
CA LYS A 194 -9.78 -17.55 9.68
C LYS A 194 -9.78 -18.09 8.25
N SER A 195 -8.60 -18.47 7.76
CA SER A 195 -8.45 -19.06 6.43
C SER A 195 -7.55 -20.29 6.49
N ALA A 196 -7.95 -21.35 5.78
CA ALA A 196 -7.10 -22.53 5.59
C ALA A 196 -5.77 -22.16 4.92
N ALA A 197 -5.76 -21.17 4.02
CA ALA A 197 -4.55 -20.65 3.38
C ALA A 197 -3.53 -20.06 4.36
N TYR A 198 -3.95 -19.78 5.60
CA TYR A 198 -3.10 -19.26 6.68
C TYR A 198 -3.03 -20.24 7.86
N ASN A 199 -3.22 -21.55 7.64
CA ASN A 199 -3.24 -22.57 8.69
C ASN A 199 -4.29 -22.27 9.77
N ASN A 200 -5.51 -21.93 9.36
CA ASN A 200 -6.63 -21.53 10.22
C ASN A 200 -6.38 -20.28 11.07
N ARG A 201 -5.43 -19.43 10.64
CA ARG A 201 -5.19 -18.10 11.21
C ARG A 201 -5.93 -17.03 10.41
N THR A 202 -6.14 -15.90 11.05
CA THR A 202 -6.67 -14.67 10.44
C THR A 202 -5.57 -13.89 9.71
N GLY A 203 -5.96 -12.98 8.83
CA GLY A 203 -5.02 -12.03 8.22
C GLY A 203 -4.26 -11.21 9.25
N ARG A 204 -4.97 -10.79 10.32
CA ARG A 204 -4.41 -10.09 11.48
C ARG A 204 -3.33 -10.89 12.18
N GLU A 205 -3.62 -12.14 12.53
CA GLU A 205 -2.64 -13.01 13.21
C GLU A 205 -1.41 -13.24 12.34
N LYS A 206 -1.60 -13.43 11.03
CA LYS A 206 -0.47 -13.55 10.09
C LYS A 206 0.36 -12.28 10.07
N PHE A 207 -0.26 -11.10 9.99
CA PHE A 207 0.44 -9.82 10.05
C PHE A 207 1.26 -9.68 11.33
N ILE A 208 0.67 -9.98 12.49
CA ILE A 208 1.36 -9.96 13.78
C ILE A 208 2.61 -10.86 13.74
N SER A 209 2.51 -12.10 13.25
CA SER A 209 3.71 -12.95 13.14
C SER A 209 4.77 -12.43 12.17
N LEU A 210 4.36 -11.71 11.12
CA LEU A 210 5.32 -11.10 10.20
C LEU A 210 6.10 -9.99 10.90
N ILE A 211 5.43 -9.11 11.65
CA ILE A 211 6.07 -7.97 12.33
C ILE A 211 6.81 -8.33 13.62
N THR A 212 6.56 -9.52 14.19
CA THR A 212 7.27 -10.01 15.39
C THR A 212 8.33 -11.06 15.12
N ALA A 213 8.37 -11.67 13.93
CA ALA A 213 9.40 -12.65 13.59
C ALA A 213 10.80 -12.02 13.62
N ASN A 214 11.75 -12.63 14.33
CA ASN A 214 13.15 -12.18 14.33
C ASN A 214 13.78 -12.28 12.94
#